data_AF-A0A3B0JQS8-F1
#
_entry.id   AF-A0A3B0JQS8-F1
#
_cell.length_a   1.000
_cell.length_b   1.000
_cell.length_c   1.000
_cell.angle_alpha   90.00
_cell.angle_beta   90.00
_cell.angle_gamma   90.00
#
_symmetry.space_group_name_H-M   'P 1'
#
loop_
_entity.id
_entity.type
_entity.pdbx_description
1 polymer ?
#
loop_
_entity_poly.entity_id
_entity_poly.type
_entity_poly.pdbx_seq_one_letter_code
_entity_poly.pdbx_strand_id
1 'polypeptide(L)'
;MKTSHLVLVVCFLAGVAQTTLALKEEDCEVCIKTVRRFAASLDDAIKGDYKQIETEFKKFCKTQKNKEHRFCYYLGGLEESATGILNEMSKPLSWSMPAEKVCEKLKKKDAQICDLRYGTYACEKEACVAAN
;
A
#
# COMPACT_ATOMS: atom_id res chain seq x y z
N MET A 1 -45.43 -5.09 -24.54
CA MET A 1 -44.16 -4.37 -24.82
C MET A 1 -43.64 -3.47 -23.69
N LYS A 2 -44.46 -2.93 -22.76
CA LYS A 2 -43.96 -2.10 -21.64
C LYS A 2 -43.19 -2.86 -20.53
N THR A 3 -43.52 -4.13 -20.31
CA THR A 3 -42.93 -4.97 -19.25
C THR A 3 -41.51 -5.45 -19.58
N SER A 4 -41.18 -5.62 -20.87
CA SER A 4 -39.87 -6.09 -21.32
C SER A 4 -38.76 -5.04 -21.12
N HIS A 5 -39.09 -3.75 -21.25
CA HIS A 5 -38.16 -2.65 -20.95
C HIS A 5 -37.89 -2.49 -19.46
N LEU A 6 -38.89 -2.77 -18.61
CA LEU A 6 -38.74 -2.69 -17.15
C LEU A 6 -37.73 -3.75 -16.65
N VAL A 7 -37.79 -4.97 -17.20
CA VAL A 7 -36.84 -6.05 -16.85
C VAL A 7 -35.42 -5.71 -17.28
N LEU A 8 -35.25 -5.10 -18.46
CA LEU A 8 -33.93 -4.76 -19.01
C LEU A 8 -33.25 -3.61 -18.23
N VAL A 9 -34.02 -2.65 -17.73
CA VAL A 9 -33.54 -1.57 -16.86
C VAL A 9 -33.18 -2.07 -15.45
N VAL A 10 -33.95 -3.02 -14.90
CA VAL A 10 -33.65 -3.63 -13.58
C VAL A 10 -32.37 -4.48 -13.64
N CYS A 11 -32.12 -5.20 -14.73
CA CYS A 11 -30.87 -5.95 -14.91
C CYS A 11 -29.64 -5.02 -15.07
N PHE A 12 -29.81 -3.84 -15.66
CA PHE A 12 -28.71 -2.88 -15.82
C PHE A 12 -28.31 -2.22 -14.49
N LEU A 13 -29.27 -2.01 -13.58
CA LEU A 13 -29.02 -1.45 -12.25
C LEU A 13 -28.32 -2.43 -11.29
N ALA A 14 -28.55 -3.74 -11.45
CA ALA A 14 -27.89 -4.76 -10.62
C ALA A 14 -26.39 -4.94 -10.94
N GLY A 15 -25.93 -4.50 -12.12
CA GLY A 15 -24.52 -4.61 -12.53
C GLY A 15 -23.57 -3.55 -11.94
N VAL A 16 -24.11 -2.48 -11.35
CA VAL A 16 -23.30 -1.34 -10.87
C VAL A 16 -22.89 -1.45 -9.40
N ALA A 17 -23.30 -2.53 -8.71
CA ALA A 17 -22.76 -2.87 -7.40
C ALA A 17 -21.37 -3.51 -7.54
N GLN A 18 -20.44 -2.81 -8.20
CA GLN A 18 -19.02 -3.10 -8.04
C GLN A 18 -18.67 -2.69 -6.62
N THR A 19 -18.61 -3.69 -5.73
CA THR A 19 -18.04 -3.58 -4.40
C THR A 19 -16.61 -3.05 -4.54
N THR A 20 -16.45 -1.74 -4.38
CA THR A 20 -15.14 -1.15 -4.16
C THR A 20 -14.67 -1.65 -2.81
N LEU A 21 -13.88 -2.71 -2.80
CA LEU A 21 -13.00 -3.06 -1.68
C LEU A 21 -11.95 -1.96 -1.58
N ALA A 22 -12.38 -0.79 -1.10
CA ALA A 22 -11.48 0.27 -0.70
C ALA A 22 -10.76 -0.24 0.54
N LEU A 23 -9.45 -0.45 0.41
CA LEU A 23 -8.58 -0.78 1.52
C LEU A 23 -8.77 0.30 2.59
N LYS A 24 -9.29 -0.07 3.76
CA LYS A 24 -9.41 0.88 4.86
C LYS A 24 -8.00 1.21 5.35
N GLU A 25 -7.74 2.46 5.74
CA GLU A 25 -6.43 2.84 6.30
C GLU A 25 -6.06 1.98 7.52
N GLU A 26 -7.08 1.49 8.23
CA GLU A 26 -6.97 0.55 9.33
C GLU A 26 -6.59 -0.88 8.94
N ASP A 27 -6.34 -1.21 7.66
CA ASP A 27 -5.90 -2.54 7.21
C ASP A 27 -4.41 -2.61 6.84
N CYS A 28 -3.76 -1.46 6.58
CA CYS A 28 -2.38 -1.37 6.07
C CYS A 28 -1.64 -0.14 6.61
N GLU A 29 -1.80 0.15 7.90
CA GLU A 29 -1.37 1.41 8.51
C GLU A 29 0.10 1.76 8.27
N VAL A 30 1.04 0.83 8.50
CA VAL A 30 2.49 1.08 8.31
C VAL A 30 2.80 1.36 6.85
N CYS A 31 2.22 0.59 5.92
CA CYS A 31 2.41 0.83 4.50
C CYS A 31 1.93 2.23 4.10
N ILE A 32 0.69 2.59 4.45
CA ILE A 32 0.08 3.85 4.02
C ILE A 32 0.84 5.05 4.60
N LYS A 33 1.16 5.01 5.90
CA LYS A 33 1.94 6.08 6.56
C LYS A 33 3.33 6.24 5.94
N THR A 34 4.03 5.12 5.70
CA THR A 34 5.38 5.15 5.13
C THR A 34 5.37 5.67 3.69
N VAL A 35 4.47 5.16 2.84
CA VAL A 35 4.34 5.58 1.44
C VAL A 35 3.89 7.04 1.34
N ARG A 36 2.94 7.49 2.18
CA ARG A 36 2.51 8.90 2.21
C ARG A 36 3.66 9.82 2.61
N ARG A 37 4.44 9.46 3.64
CA ARG A 37 5.63 10.22 4.07
C ARG A 37 6.70 10.26 3.00
N PHE A 38 6.95 9.13 2.33
CA PHE A 38 7.91 9.06 1.24
C PHE A 38 7.46 9.89 0.04
N ALA A 39 6.20 9.76 -0.38
CA ALA A 39 5.64 10.54 -1.49
C ALA A 39 5.67 12.06 -1.21
N ALA A 40 5.48 12.48 0.04
CA ALA A 40 5.61 13.87 0.46
C ALA A 40 7.07 14.36 0.48
N SER A 41 8.05 13.46 0.62
CA SER A 41 9.47 13.80 0.56
C SER A 41 10.04 13.89 -0.86
N LEU A 42 9.28 13.46 -1.87
CA LEU A 42 9.71 13.49 -3.27
C LEU A 42 9.40 14.84 -3.91
N ASP A 43 10.40 15.43 -4.55
CA ASP A 43 10.23 16.57 -5.45
C ASP A 43 9.44 16.19 -6.71
N ASP A 44 8.70 17.14 -7.26
CA ASP A 44 7.88 16.93 -8.47
C ASP A 44 8.71 16.55 -9.69
N ALA A 45 9.99 16.96 -9.74
CA ALA A 45 10.93 16.56 -10.78
C ALA A 45 11.25 15.06 -10.76
N ILE A 46 11.23 14.43 -9.58
CA ILE A 46 11.57 13.01 -9.38
C ILE A 46 10.34 12.12 -9.60
N LYS A 47 9.13 12.65 -9.36
CA LYS A 47 7.88 11.92 -9.57
C LYS A 47 7.72 11.45 -11.03
N GLY A 48 8.37 12.08 -12.01
CA GLY A 48 8.30 11.65 -13.41
C GLY A 48 9.04 10.34 -13.74
N ASP A 49 10.02 9.92 -12.94
CA ASP A 49 10.88 8.77 -13.24
C ASP A 49 10.89 7.75 -12.09
N TYR A 50 10.26 6.60 -12.35
CA TYR A 50 10.20 5.49 -11.39
C TYR A 50 11.59 5.02 -10.95
N LYS A 51 12.64 5.09 -11.78
CA LYS A 51 14.00 4.69 -11.39
C LYS A 51 14.62 5.65 -10.38
N GLN A 52 14.32 6.94 -10.50
CA GLN A 52 14.76 7.93 -9.51
C GLN A 52 14.01 7.74 -8.19
N ILE A 53 12.70 7.48 -8.26
CA ILE A 53 11.89 7.13 -7.08
C ILE A 53 12.47 5.90 -6.36
N GLU A 54 12.88 4.85 -7.09
CA GLU A 54 13.51 3.67 -6.50
C GLU A 54 14.83 4.00 -5.78
N THR A 55 15.62 4.88 -6.37
CA THR A 55 16.90 5.31 -5.79
C THR A 55 16.68 6.12 -4.50
N GLU A 56 15.74 7.07 -4.53
CA GLU A 56 15.36 7.85 -3.35
C GLU A 56 14.71 6.98 -2.28
N PHE A 57 13.92 5.97 -2.67
CA PHE A 57 13.34 5.02 -1.72
C PHE A 57 14.41 4.21 -0.99
N LYS A 58 15.45 3.74 -1.70
CA LYS A 58 16.59 3.06 -1.06
C LYS A 58 17.31 3.95 -0.06
N LYS A 59 17.49 5.24 -0.37
CA LYS A 59 18.06 6.23 0.58
C LYS A 59 17.14 6.42 1.78
N PHE A 60 15.84 6.58 1.55
CA PHE A 60 14.83 6.70 2.60
C PHE A 60 14.83 5.48 3.53
N CYS A 61 15.00 4.28 2.98
CA CYS A 61 15.04 3.04 3.76
C CYS A 61 16.25 2.92 4.69
N LYS A 62 17.38 3.57 4.36
CA LYS A 62 18.58 3.60 5.23
C LYS A 62 18.34 4.41 6.52
N THR A 63 17.39 5.35 6.51
CA THR A 63 17.06 6.16 7.70
C THR A 63 15.95 5.57 8.55
N GLN A 64 15.19 4.60 8.02
CA GLN A 64 14.06 4.01 8.73
C GLN A 64 14.50 2.95 9.74
N LYS A 65 13.74 2.83 10.83
CA LYS A 65 13.97 1.86 11.91
C LYS A 65 12.69 1.07 12.22
N ASN A 66 12.83 -0.02 12.97
CA ASN A 66 11.70 -0.82 13.47
C ASN A 66 10.81 -1.40 12.34
N LYS A 67 9.50 -1.13 12.38
CA LYS A 67 8.50 -1.68 11.43
C LYS A 67 8.67 -1.12 10.02
N GLU A 68 9.13 0.12 9.88
CA GLU A 68 9.40 0.76 8.59
C GLU A 68 10.64 0.16 7.91
N HIS A 69 11.63 -0.26 8.70
CA HIS A 69 12.77 -1.02 8.19
C HIS A 69 12.33 -2.39 7.64
N ARG A 70 11.38 -3.06 8.32
CA ARG A 70 10.80 -4.32 7.84
C ARG A 70 9.97 -4.12 6.57
N PHE A 71 9.22 -3.02 6.47
CA PHE A 71 8.52 -2.64 5.25
C PHE A 71 9.50 -2.45 4.08
N CYS A 72 10.60 -1.74 4.31
CA CYS A 72 11.68 -1.58 3.33
C CYS A 72 12.31 -2.90 2.90
N TYR A 73 12.48 -3.84 3.86
CA TYR A 73 12.98 -5.18 3.56
C TYR A 73 12.06 -5.92 2.58
N TYR A 74 10.75 -5.95 2.83
CA TYR A 74 9.79 -6.62 1.94
C TYR A 74 9.70 -6.00 0.55
N LEU A 75 9.84 -4.67 0.46
CA LEU A 75 9.74 -3.96 -0.82
C LEU A 75 10.99 -4.03 -1.70
N GLY A 76 12.15 -4.43 -1.20
CA GLY A 76 13.38 -4.36 -1.98
C GLY A 76 14.16 -3.04 -1.82
N GLY A 77 13.90 -2.29 -0.74
CA GLY A 77 14.56 -1.02 -0.45
C GLY A 77 15.94 -1.15 0.19
N LEU A 78 16.33 -2.34 0.65
CA LEU A 78 17.62 -2.63 1.29
C LEU A 78 18.50 -3.48 0.37
N GLU A 79 19.82 -3.40 0.56
CA GLU A 79 20.79 -4.18 -0.24
C GLU A 79 20.68 -5.69 0.02
N GLU A 80 20.19 -6.07 1.20
CA GLU A 80 19.93 -7.46 1.61
C GLU A 80 18.55 -7.98 1.19
N SER A 81 17.70 -7.14 0.59
CA SER A 81 16.35 -7.54 0.18
C SER A 81 16.39 -8.40 -1.09
N ALA A 82 15.68 -9.53 -1.05
CA ALA A 82 15.64 -10.48 -2.15
C ALA A 82 14.57 -10.18 -3.24
N THR A 83 13.77 -9.13 -3.09
CA THR A 83 12.54 -8.92 -3.89
C THR A 83 12.67 -7.84 -4.97
N GLY A 84 12.00 -8.06 -6.11
CA GLY A 84 11.86 -7.10 -7.21
C GLY A 84 10.56 -6.29 -7.20
N ILE A 85 9.87 -6.23 -6.05
CA ILE A 85 8.52 -5.65 -5.91
C ILE A 85 8.56 -4.11 -5.84
N LEU A 86 9.74 -3.51 -5.69
CA LEU A 86 9.90 -2.06 -5.64
C LEU A 86 9.26 -1.33 -6.84
N ASN A 87 9.28 -1.96 -8.02
CA ASN A 87 8.60 -1.50 -9.24
C ASN A 87 7.08 -1.28 -9.07
N GLU A 88 6.43 -2.09 -8.22
CA GLU A 88 4.99 -2.03 -7.94
C GLU A 88 4.63 -0.89 -6.99
N MET A 89 5.62 -0.26 -6.36
CA MET A 89 5.46 0.99 -5.62
C MET A 89 5.92 2.19 -6.44
N SER A 90 7.08 2.09 -7.11
CA SER A 90 7.70 3.20 -7.85
C SER A 90 6.86 3.64 -9.06
N LYS A 91 6.36 2.70 -9.87
CA LYS A 91 5.49 3.03 -11.01
C LYS A 91 4.17 3.65 -10.57
N PRO A 92 3.48 3.13 -9.53
CA PRO A 92 2.31 3.80 -9.03
C PRO A 92 2.55 5.17 -8.42
N LEU A 93 3.72 5.43 -7.85
CA LEU A 93 4.05 6.76 -7.36
C LEU A 93 4.35 7.75 -8.50
N SER A 94 4.85 7.28 -9.65
CA SER A 94 5.31 8.18 -10.70
C SER A 94 4.18 8.96 -11.39
N TRP A 95 3.02 8.32 -11.57
CA TRP A 95 1.80 9.01 -12.03
C TRP A 95 0.94 9.56 -10.88
N SER A 96 1.52 9.76 -9.69
CA SER A 96 0.86 10.33 -8.50
C SER A 96 -0.36 9.54 -7.98
N MET A 97 -0.28 8.20 -7.95
CA MET A 97 -1.34 7.38 -7.31
C MET A 97 -1.32 7.57 -5.79
N PRO A 98 -2.51 7.68 -5.14
CA PRO A 98 -2.59 7.81 -3.70
C PRO A 98 -2.09 6.56 -2.96
N ALA A 99 -1.50 6.76 -1.77
CA ALA A 99 -0.79 5.73 -1.01
C ALA A 99 -1.66 4.52 -0.66
N GLU A 100 -2.96 4.71 -0.43
CA GLU A 100 -3.94 3.67 -0.12
C GLU A 100 -4.05 2.67 -1.27
N LYS A 101 -4.05 3.17 -2.51
CA LYS A 101 -4.12 2.33 -3.72
C LYS A 101 -2.79 1.66 -4.03
N VAL A 102 -1.68 2.30 -3.73
CA VAL A 102 -0.36 1.67 -3.82
C VAL A 102 -0.28 0.49 -2.85
N CYS A 103 -0.65 0.70 -1.58
CA CYS A 103 -0.67 -0.35 -0.57
C CYS A 103 -1.66 -1.49 -0.88
N GLU A 104 -2.79 -1.19 -1.51
CA GLU A 104 -3.73 -2.22 -1.98
C GLU A 104 -3.09 -3.14 -3.04
N LYS A 105 -2.30 -2.56 -3.96
CA LYS A 105 -1.55 -3.33 -4.96
C LYS A 105 -0.44 -4.15 -4.31
N LEU A 106 0.29 -3.55 -3.36
CA LEU A 106 1.35 -4.23 -2.64
C LEU A 106 0.81 -5.41 -1.83
N LYS A 107 -0.34 -5.26 -1.16
CA LYS A 107 -1.03 -6.34 -0.44
C LYS A 107 -1.31 -7.56 -1.32
N LYS A 108 -1.68 -7.32 -2.59
CA LYS A 108 -1.96 -8.40 -3.56
C LYS A 108 -0.70 -9.15 -3.98
N LYS A 109 0.48 -8.52 -3.88
CA LYS A 109 1.78 -9.16 -4.15
C LYS A 109 2.30 -9.88 -2.92
N ASP A 110 2.20 -9.22 -1.78
CA ASP A 110 2.64 -9.74 -0.48
C ASP A 110 1.72 -9.18 0.61
N ALA A 111 0.92 -10.06 1.20
CA ALA A 111 0.00 -9.70 2.28
C ALA A 111 0.75 -9.23 3.53
N GLN A 112 1.99 -9.71 3.75
CA GLN A 112 2.79 -9.39 4.93
C GLN A 112 3.13 -7.90 5.02
N ILE A 113 3.12 -7.18 3.88
CA ILE A 113 3.34 -5.73 3.83
C ILE A 113 2.25 -4.97 4.62
N CYS A 114 1.01 -5.45 4.57
CA CYS A 114 -0.13 -4.84 5.24
C CYS A 114 -0.36 -5.36 6.67
N ASP A 115 0.15 -6.55 6.98
CA ASP A 115 0.13 -7.09 8.35
C ASP A 115 1.03 -6.28 9.28
N LEU A 116 1.99 -5.51 8.75
CA LEU A 116 2.80 -4.58 9.54
C LEU A 116 1.94 -3.50 10.20
N ARG A 117 1.88 -3.55 11.54
CA ARG A 117 1.29 -2.51 12.39
C ARG A 117 2.30 -1.87 13.32
N TYR A 118 2.11 -0.56 13.58
CA TYR A 118 2.76 0.09 14.70
C TYR A 118 2.12 -0.50 15.95
N GLY A 119 2.88 -1.31 16.70
CA GLY A 119 2.31 -2.06 17.82
C GLY A 119 1.68 -1.09 18.83
N THR A 120 0.37 -1.19 19.01
CA THR A 120 -0.20 -1.00 20.34
C THR A 120 0.17 -2.24 21.13
N TYR A 121 0.81 -2.07 22.28
CA TYR A 121 1.05 -3.18 23.21
C TYR A 121 -0.31 -3.78 23.58
N ALA A 122 -0.68 -4.91 23.00
CA ALA A 122 -1.85 -5.66 23.43
C ALA A 122 -1.44 -6.40 24.69
N CYS A 123 -1.87 -5.89 25.84
CA CYS A 123 -1.59 -6.49 27.13
C CYS A 123 -2.72 -7.46 27.45
N GLU A 124 -2.67 -8.65 26.86
CA GLU A 124 -3.56 -9.75 27.25
C GLU A 124 -2.82 -10.66 28.24
N LYS A 125 -3.23 -10.52 29.52
CA LYS A 125 -2.99 -11.43 30.67
C LYS A 125 -1.56 -12.00 30.81
N GLU A 126 -0.66 -11.12 31.26
CA GLU A 126 0.68 -11.41 31.82
C GLU A 126 1.89 -11.33 30.87
N ALA A 127 1.72 -10.95 29.60
CA ALA A 127 2.84 -10.51 28.76
C ALA A 127 2.44 -9.44 27.74
N CYS A 128 3.20 -8.34 27.67
CA CYS A 128 3.16 -7.40 26.55
C CYS A 128 3.86 -8.05 25.34
N VAL A 129 3.13 -8.74 24.49
CA VAL A 129 3.68 -9.25 23.23
C VAL A 129 3.47 -8.21 22.14
N ALA A 130 4.50 -7.96 21.34
CA ALA A 130 4.37 -7.14 20.14
C ALA A 130 3.35 -7.82 19.21
N ALA A 131 2.17 -7.22 19.05
CA ALA A 131 1.23 -7.64 18.04
C ALA A 131 1.90 -7.52 16.65
N ASN A 132 1.98 -8.65 15.94
CA ASN A 132 2.29 -8.73 14.51
C ASN A 132 1.07 -9.31 13.81
#